data_AF-A0A519LIH1-F1
#
_entry.id   AF-A0A519LIH1-F1
#
_cell.length_a   1.000
_cell.length_b   1.000
_cell.length_c   1.000
_cell.angle_alpha   90.00
_cell.angle_beta   90.00
_cell.angle_gamma   90.00
#
_symmetry.space_group_name_H-M   'P 1'
#
loop_
_entity.id
_entity.type
_entity.pdbx_description
1 polymer ?
#
loop_
_entity_poly.entity_id
_entity_poly.type
_entity_poly.pdbx_seq_one_letter_code
_entity_poly.pdbx_strand_id
1 'polypeptide(L)'
;MLRLWGRMSSINVRKVVWAVQELGLPSVQRTDAGGQFGIVREPRFLALNPNGLVPLVEDEDTGAVLWESNTIVRYLCARHSLGNLYPEDLPAR
;
A
#
# COMPACT_ATOMS: atom_id res chain seq x y z
N MET A 1 1.04 -4.63 -12.22
CA MET A 1 1.66 -3.31 -11.89
C MET A 1 1.01 -2.75 -10.63
N LEU A 2 1.79 -2.22 -9.67
CA LEU A 2 1.26 -1.61 -8.45
C LEU A 2 1.16 -0.08 -8.59
N ARG A 3 0.01 0.49 -8.30
CA ARG A 3 -0.19 1.95 -8.18
C ARG A 3 -0.36 2.32 -6.71
N LEU A 4 0.56 3.14 -6.18
CA LEU A 4 0.56 3.60 -4.80
C LEU A 4 0.27 5.10 -4.73
N TRP A 5 -0.81 5.46 -4.05
CA TRP A 5 -1.18 6.84 -3.81
C TRP A 5 -0.74 7.27 -2.41
N GLY A 6 0.07 8.32 -2.32
CA GLY A 6 0.42 8.93 -1.05
C GLY A 6 1.74 9.68 -1.04
N ARG A 7 1.76 10.77 -0.25
CA ARG A 7 2.95 11.59 0.02
C ARG A 7 3.99 10.88 0.88
N MET A 8 5.28 11.04 0.56
CA MET A 8 6.40 10.48 1.33
C MET A 8 6.52 11.02 2.76
N SER A 9 5.96 12.19 3.05
CA SER A 9 5.91 12.76 4.39
C SER A 9 4.89 12.07 5.32
N SER A 10 4.11 11.10 4.83
CA SER A 10 3.18 10.29 5.64
C SER A 10 3.86 9.03 6.14
N ILE A 11 3.86 8.81 7.47
CA ILE A 11 4.43 7.59 8.05
C ILE A 11 3.74 6.32 7.55
N ASN A 12 2.43 6.36 7.33
CA ASN A 12 1.67 5.21 6.83
C ASN A 12 2.00 4.89 5.37
N VAL A 13 2.33 5.89 4.56
CA VAL A 13 2.82 5.68 3.19
C VAL A 13 4.23 5.11 3.20
N ARG A 14 5.12 5.62 4.08
CA ARG A 14 6.50 5.12 4.21
C ARG A 14 6.56 3.63 4.55
N LYS A 15 5.64 3.11 5.36
CA LYS A 15 5.53 1.66 5.62
C LYS A 15 5.38 0.85 4.32
N VAL A 16 4.49 1.29 3.44
CA VAL A 16 4.21 0.59 2.17
C VAL A 16 5.37 0.75 1.19
N VAL A 17 5.94 1.95 1.07
CA VAL A 17 7.13 2.19 0.23
C VAL A 17 8.30 1.33 0.68
N TRP A 18 8.54 1.25 1.99
CA TRP A 18 9.60 0.41 2.54
C TRP A 18 9.34 -1.07 2.23
N ALA A 19 8.12 -1.58 2.45
CA ALA A 19 7.77 -2.96 2.10
C ALA A 19 7.99 -3.26 0.60
N VAL A 20 7.59 -2.34 -0.29
CA VAL A 20 7.84 -2.46 -1.74
C VAL A 20 9.35 -2.57 -2.05
N GLN A 21 10.19 -1.79 -1.37
CA GLN A 21 11.64 -1.81 -1.55
C GLN A 21 12.27 -3.10 -1.02
N GLU A 22 11.89 -3.55 0.18
CA GLU A 22 12.38 -4.82 0.76
C GLU A 22 12.00 -6.03 -0.10
N LEU A 23 10.81 -5.99 -0.71
CA LEU A 23 10.33 -7.04 -1.60
C LEU A 23 10.92 -6.95 -3.02
N GLY A 24 11.72 -5.92 -3.32
CA GLY A 24 12.35 -5.75 -4.63
C GLY A 24 11.35 -5.62 -5.79
N LEU A 25 10.14 -5.09 -5.55
CA LEU A 25 9.08 -5.07 -6.57
C LEU A 25 9.41 -4.05 -7.68
N PRO A 26 9.60 -4.49 -8.95
CA PRO A 26 10.19 -3.66 -10.00
C PRO A 26 9.21 -2.66 -10.62
N SER A 27 7.90 -2.80 -10.39
CA SER A 27 6.87 -2.04 -11.10
C SER A 27 5.86 -1.41 -10.14
N VAL A 28 6.33 -0.40 -9.40
CA VAL A 28 5.49 0.43 -8.53
C VAL A 28 5.48 1.87 -9.02
N GLN A 29 4.32 2.33 -9.48
CA GLN A 29 4.09 3.74 -9.78
C GLN A 29 3.55 4.42 -8.52
N ARG A 30 4.30 5.41 -8.00
CA ARG A 30 3.84 6.22 -6.85
C ARG A 30 3.34 7.57 -7.32
N THR A 31 2.17 7.98 -6.86
CA THR A 31 1.58 9.31 -7.09
C THR A 31 1.43 10.04 -5.76
N ASP A 32 1.91 11.28 -5.68
CA ASP A 32 1.74 12.10 -4.48
C ASP A 32 0.26 12.45 -4.29
N ALA A 33 -0.27 12.13 -3.10
CA ALA A 33 -1.65 12.38 -2.72
C ALA A 33 -1.75 12.70 -1.23
N GLY A 34 -2.76 13.48 -0.86
CA GLY A 34 -3.04 13.91 0.51
C GLY A 34 -2.21 15.12 0.96
N GLY A 35 -2.70 15.82 1.99
CA GLY A 35 -2.10 17.09 2.42
C GLY A 35 -2.15 18.14 1.31
N GLN A 36 -1.03 18.84 1.08
CA GLN A 36 -0.92 19.85 0.02
C GLN A 36 -1.15 19.31 -1.40
N PHE A 37 -1.02 18.00 -1.62
CA PHE A 37 -1.20 17.39 -2.94
C PHE A 37 -2.67 17.12 -3.30
N GLY A 38 -3.61 17.31 -2.36
CA GLY A 38 -5.04 17.13 -2.63
C GLY A 38 -5.41 15.69 -2.98
N ILE A 39 -6.27 15.50 -3.98
CA ILE A 39 -6.77 14.23 -4.54
C ILE A 39 -7.70 13.43 -3.61
N VAL A 40 -7.39 13.34 -2.32
CA VAL A 40 -8.06 12.43 -1.38
C VAL A 40 -9.53 12.78 -1.05
N ARG A 41 -9.99 13.94 -1.51
CA ARG A 41 -11.39 14.39 -1.39
C ARG A 41 -12.15 14.37 -2.71
N GLU A 42 -11.48 14.04 -3.81
CA GLU A 42 -12.13 13.92 -5.11
C GLU A 42 -13.09 12.72 -5.11
N PRO A 43 -14.27 12.81 -5.77
CA PRO A 43 -15.24 11.72 -5.80
C PRO A 43 -14.64 10.38 -6.24
N ARG A 44 -13.75 10.41 -7.24
CA ARG A 44 -13.06 9.20 -7.74
C ARG A 44 -12.18 8.54 -6.67
N PHE A 45 -11.51 9.32 -5.82
CA PHE A 45 -10.65 8.77 -4.78
C PHE A 45 -11.49 8.24 -3.61
N LEU A 46 -12.55 8.96 -3.24
CA LEU A 46 -13.48 8.54 -2.19
C LEU A 46 -14.26 7.26 -2.55
N ALA A 47 -14.50 7.02 -3.85
CA ALA A 47 -15.07 5.75 -4.32
C ALA A 47 -14.15 4.55 -4.07
N LEU A 48 -12.82 4.76 -4.00
CA LEU A 48 -11.83 3.71 -3.73
C LEU A 48 -11.49 3.61 -2.22
N ASN A 49 -11.35 4.76 -1.56
CA ASN A 49 -11.12 4.86 -0.12
C ASN A 49 -12.06 5.91 0.51
N PRO A 50 -13.17 5.50 1.15
CA PRO A 50 -14.16 6.43 1.70
C PRO A 50 -13.61 7.28 2.84
N ASN A 51 -12.51 6.88 3.48
CA ASN A 51 -11.86 7.69 4.53
C ASN A 51 -11.16 8.93 3.97
N GLY A 52 -10.84 8.95 2.67
CA GLY A 52 -10.08 10.02 2.05
C GLY A 52 -8.68 10.17 2.66
N LEU A 53 -8.00 9.05 2.88
CA LEU A 53 -6.66 9.00 3.48
C LEU A 53 -5.67 8.25 2.57
N VAL A 54 -4.38 8.39 2.89
CA VAL A 54 -3.28 7.67 2.23
C VAL A 54 -2.56 6.79 3.24
N PRO A 55 -2.00 5.64 2.84
CA PRO A 55 -1.88 5.13 1.47
C PRO A 55 -3.16 4.46 0.93
N LEU A 56 -3.28 4.45 -0.40
CA LEU A 56 -4.17 3.60 -1.20
C LEU A 56 -3.30 2.86 -2.22
N VAL A 57 -3.53 1.56 -2.41
CA VAL A 57 -2.88 0.74 -3.43
C VAL A 57 -3.91 0.13 -4.37
N GLU A 58 -3.62 0.18 -5.66
CA GLU A 58 -4.29 -0.62 -6.68
C GLU A 58 -3.27 -1.61 -7.25
N ASP A 59 -3.61 -2.90 -7.24
CA ASP A 59 -2.80 -3.98 -7.79
C ASP A 59 -3.46 -4.54 -9.04
N GLU A 60 -2.93 -4.18 -10.20
CA GLU A 60 -3.49 -4.60 -11.49
C GLU A 60 -3.38 -6.10 -11.73
N ASP A 61 -2.43 -6.78 -11.08
CA ASP A 61 -2.20 -8.21 -11.30
C ASP A 61 -3.28 -9.05 -10.60
N THR A 62 -3.97 -8.50 -9.60
CA THR A 62 -5.08 -9.17 -8.87
C THR A 62 -6.41 -8.44 -8.97
N GLY A 63 -6.43 -7.20 -9.44
CA GLY A 63 -7.58 -6.30 -9.34
C GLY A 63 -7.85 -5.79 -7.92
N ALA A 64 -6.94 -5.99 -6.97
CA ALA A 64 -7.15 -5.56 -5.59
C ALA A 64 -7.04 -4.04 -5.44
N VAL A 65 -7.96 -3.46 -4.66
CA VAL A 65 -7.91 -2.06 -4.24
C VAL A 65 -7.90 -2.03 -2.71
N LEU A 66 -6.81 -1.54 -2.12
CA LEU A 66 -6.55 -1.66 -0.69
C LEU A 66 -6.20 -0.31 -0.07
N TRP A 67 -6.84 0.01 1.04
CA TRP A 67 -6.43 1.05 2.00
C TRP A 67 -6.22 0.37 3.38
N GLU A 68 -5.76 1.13 4.38
CA GLU A 68 -5.10 0.64 5.61
C GLU A 68 -3.66 0.18 5.41
N SER A 69 -2.71 1.00 5.87
CA SER A 69 -1.27 0.77 5.64
C SER A 69 -0.76 -0.60 6.12
N ASN A 70 -1.19 -1.07 7.30
CA ASN A 70 -0.77 -2.37 7.80
C ASN A 70 -1.38 -3.52 6.99
N THR A 71 -2.60 -3.35 6.46
CA THR A 71 -3.24 -4.33 5.59
C THR A 71 -2.51 -4.42 4.26
N ILE A 72 -2.15 -3.28 3.66
CA ILE A 72 -1.35 -3.24 2.43
C ILE A 72 0.01 -3.93 2.63
N VAL A 73 0.73 -3.64 3.72
CA VAL A 73 2.02 -4.29 4.01
C VAL A 73 1.86 -5.81 4.13
N ARG A 74 0.87 -6.27 4.92
CA ARG A 74 0.59 -7.72 5.05
C ARG A 74 0.24 -8.35 3.71
N TYR A 75 -0.58 -7.69 2.90
CA TYR A 75 -0.95 -8.15 1.57
C TYR A 75 0.28 -8.33 0.67
N LEU A 76 1.15 -7.32 0.59
CA LEU A 76 2.37 -7.37 -0.22
C LEU A 76 3.32 -8.48 0.27
N CYS A 77 3.55 -8.58 1.58
CA CYS A 77 4.43 -9.63 2.11
C CYS A 77 3.83 -11.03 1.93
N ALA A 78 2.52 -11.21 2.12
CA ALA A 78 1.86 -12.50 1.88
C ALA A 78 1.94 -12.93 0.41
N ARG A 79 1.87 -11.98 -0.54
CA ARG A 79 1.97 -12.28 -1.98
C ARG A 79 3.39 -12.54 -2.47
N HIS A 80 4.38 -11.88 -1.89
CA HIS A 80 5.73 -11.82 -2.47
C HIS A 80 6.83 -12.34 -1.55
N SER A 81 6.55 -12.64 -0.28
CA SER A 81 7.54 -13.06 0.72
C SER A 81 6.92 -13.89 1.85
N LEU A 82 5.94 -14.75 1.50
CA LEU A 82 5.41 -15.76 2.42
C LEU A 82 6.54 -16.69 2.87
N GLY A 83 6.60 -16.97 4.17
CA GLY A 83 7.67 -17.76 4.79
C GLY A 83 8.97 -16.98 5.06
N ASN A 84 9.08 -15.71 4.67
CA ASN A 84 10.25 -14.86 4.95
C ASN A 84 9.84 -13.58 5.70
N LEU A 85 9.37 -12.54 4.99
CA LEU A 85 8.87 -11.32 5.63
C LEU A 85 7.45 -11.46 6.17
N TYR A 86 6.75 -12.55 5.82
CA TYR A 86 5.47 -12.93 6.40
C TYR A 86 5.51 -14.38 6.89
N PRO A 87 5.82 -14.61 8.18
CA PRO A 87 5.83 -15.96 8.75
C PRO A 87 4.48 -16.65 8.58
N GLU A 88 4.50 -17.93 8.20
CA GLU A 88 3.28 -18.73 8.03
C GLU A 88 2.71 -19.15 9.38
N ASP A 89 3.60 -19.55 10.29
CA ASP A 89 3.23 -19.96 11.63
C ASP A 89 3.41 -18.82 12.63
N LEU A 90 2.48 -18.76 13.59
CA LEU A 90 2.71 -17.99 14.79
C LEU A 90 3.81 -18.68 15.62
N PRO A 91 4.70 -17.93 16.28
CA PRO A 91 5.67 -18.53 17.18
C PRO A 91 4.99 -19.44 18.20
N ALA A 92 5.42 -20.70 18.26
CA ALA A 92 5.17 -21.53 19.42
C ALA A 92 5.96 -20.92 20.58
N ARG A 93 5.26 -20.66 21.68
CA ARG A 93 5.75 -19.93 22.87
C ARG A 93 7.12 -20.37 23.34
#